data_AF-A0A1V3X503-F1
#
_entry.id   AF-A0A1V3X503-F1
#
_cell.length_a   1.000
_cell.length_b   1.000
_cell.length_c   1.000
_cell.angle_alpha   90.00
_cell.angle_beta   90.00
_cell.angle_gamma   90.00
#
_symmetry.space_group_name_H-M   'P 1'
#
loop_
_entity.id
_entity.type
_entity.pdbx_description
1 polymer ?
#
loop_
_entity_poly.entity_id
_entity_poly.type
_entity_poly.pdbx_seq_one_letter_code
_entity_poly.pdbx_strand_id
1 'polypeptide(L)' 'MPIPYVEPEDISEAVLFLASDAARYITGQQLRVDGGGFLKVKPWSGG' A
#
# COMPACT_ATOMS: atom_id res chain seq x y z
N MET A 1 7.67 9.09 0.13
CA MET A 1 7.16 9.88 1.27
C MET A 1 8.05 9.54 2.45
N PRO A 2 8.68 10.52 3.13
CA PRO A 2 9.65 10.18 4.19
C PRO A 2 8.90 9.84 5.48
N ILE A 3 8.43 8.59 5.57
CA ILE A 3 8.03 7.97 6.84
C ILE A 3 9.11 6.93 7.22
N PRO A 4 9.56 6.87 8.48
CA PRO A 4 10.65 5.99 8.89
C PRO A 4 10.28 4.51 8.80
N TYR A 5 9.02 4.19 9.08
CA TYR A 5 8.41 2.88 8.93
C TYR A 5 6.88 3.05 8.89
N VAL A 6 6.19 1.99 8.49
CA VAL A 6 4.72 1.89 8.55
C VAL A 6 4.33 1.43 9.95
N GLU A 7 3.30 2.04 10.53
CA GLU A 7 2.83 1.69 11.87
C GLU A 7 1.81 0.53 11.81
N PRO A 8 1.61 -0.23 12.90
CA PRO A 8 0.62 -1.31 12.95
C PRO A 8 -0.82 -0.84 12.62
N GLU A 9 -1.16 0.39 12.97
CA GLU A 9 -2.47 1.00 12.71
C GLU A 9 -2.72 1.18 11.21
N ASP A 10 -1.70 1.53 10.42
CA ASP A 10 -1.82 1.68 8.97
C ASP A 10 -2.22 0.36 8.29
N ILE A 11 -1.71 -0.76 8.81
CA ILE A 11 -2.09 -2.11 8.34
C ILE A 11 -3.53 -2.42 8.76
N SER A 12 -3.89 -2.08 9.98
CA SER A 12 -5.23 -2.32 10.53
C SER A 12 -6.32 -1.58 9.75
N GLU A 13 -6.06 -0.33 9.35
CA GLU A 13 -6.96 0.45 8.49
C GLU A 13 -7.10 -0.15 7.08
N ALA A 14 -6.01 -0.67 6.50
CA ALA A 14 -6.09 -1.38 5.22
C ALA A 14 -6.90 -2.67 5.31
N VAL A 15 -6.79 -3.41 6.43
CA VAL A 15 -7.61 -4.59 6.72
C VAL A 15 -9.07 -4.19 6.92
N LEU A 16 -9.34 -3.11 7.66
CA LEU A 16 -10.69 -2.59 7.88
C LEU A 16 -11.36 -2.23 6.55
N PHE A 17 -10.64 -1.58 5.64
CA PHE A 17 -11.12 -1.32 4.28
C PHE A 17 -11.50 -2.61 3.56
N LEU A 18 -10.60 -3.62 3.53
CA LEU A 18 -10.86 -4.90 2.87
C LEU A 18 -12.02 -5.68 3.48
N ALA A 19 -12.27 -5.52 4.78
CA ALA A 19 -13.40 -6.13 5.48
C ALA A 19 -14.73 -5.38 5.28
N SER A 20 -14.70 -4.16 4.72
CA SER A 20 -15.87 -3.31 4.56
C SER A 20 -16.65 -3.59 3.27
N ASP A 21 -17.90 -3.10 3.21
CA ASP A 21 -18.74 -3.16 2.00
C ASP A 21 -18.13 -2.41 0.80
N ALA A 22 -17.21 -1.47 1.04
CA ALA A 22 -16.51 -0.75 -0.01
C ALA A 22 -15.60 -1.68 -0.84
N ALA A 23 -15.12 -2.77 -0.23
CA ALA A 23 -14.25 -3.74 -0.88
C ALA A 23 -14.99 -5.00 -1.38
N ARG A 24 -16.34 -4.98 -1.45
CA ARG A 24 -17.17 -6.18 -1.75
C ARG A 24 -16.86 -6.95 -3.05
N TYR A 25 -16.11 -6.34 -3.97
CA TYR A 25 -15.67 -6.97 -5.22
C TYR A 25 -14.15 -7.03 -5.38
N ILE A 26 -13.39 -6.71 -4.33
CA ILE A 26 -11.93 -6.76 -4.32
C ILE A 26 -11.53 -8.10 -3.73
N THR A 27 -10.95 -8.97 -4.56
CA THR A 27 -10.48 -10.29 -4.14
C THR A 27 -9.25 -10.71 -4.93
N GLY A 28 -8.45 -11.62 -4.37
CA GLY A 28 -7.22 -12.14 -4.98
C GLY A 28 -6.11 -11.09 -5.20
N GLN A 29 -6.26 -9.89 -4.64
CA GLN A 29 -5.28 -8.81 -4.79
C GLN A 29 -4.30 -8.78 -3.62
N GLN A 30 -3.06 -8.40 -3.91
CA GLN A 30 -2.08 -8.03 -2.89
C GLN A 30 -2.05 -6.50 -2.76
N LEU A 31 -2.56 -5.99 -1.64
CA LEU A 31 -2.47 -4.58 -1.31
C LEU A 31 -1.19 -4.32 -0.51
N ARG A 32 -0.24 -3.57 -1.09
CA ARG A 32 0.97 -3.16 -0.37
C ARG A 32 0.72 -1.90 0.44
N VAL A 33 1.13 -1.94 1.71
CA VAL A 33 1.16 -0.80 2.62
C VAL A 33 2.59 -0.66 3.11
N ASP A 34 3.43 0.02 2.32
CA ASP A 34 4.89 0.11 2.56
C ASP A 34 5.46 1.53 2.42
N GLY A 35 4.59 2.54 2.36
CA GLY A 35 5.01 3.94 2.18
C GLY A 35 5.71 4.21 0.83
N GLY A 36 5.60 3.31 -0.14
CA GLY A 36 6.31 3.37 -1.42
C GLY A 36 7.70 2.73 -1.37
N GLY A 37 8.05 1.99 -0.33
CA GLY A 37 9.35 1.33 -0.17
C GLY A 37 9.67 0.29 -1.25
N PHE A 38 8.66 -0.36 -1.84
CA PHE A 38 8.87 -1.29 -2.95
C PHE A 38 9.16 -0.61 -4.29
N LEU A 39 8.81 0.67 -4.45
CA LEU A 39 9.06 1.39 -5.69
C LEU A 39 10.56 1.61 -5.85
N LYS A 40 11.19 0.87 -6.77
CA LYS A 40 12.51 1.25 -7.29
C LYS A 40 12.34 2.50 -8.13
N VAL A 41 12.44 3.66 -7.51
CA VAL A 41 12.52 4.93 -8.24
C VAL A 41 13.86 4.95 -8.98
N LYS A 42 13.88 4.42 -10.20
CA LYS A 42 14.63 5.07 -11.28
C LYS A 42 13.56 5.81 -12.09
N PRO A 43 13.48 7.15 -12.02
CA PRO A 43 12.88 7.88 -13.11
C PRO A 43 13.63 7.43 -14.36
N TRP A 44 12.91 7.12 -15.45
CA TRP A 44 13.55 6.87 -16.73
C TRP A 44 14.47 8.05 -17.02
N SER A 45 15.79 7.81 -17.00
CA SER A 45 16.82 8.83 -17.21
C SER A 45 17.14 8.90 -18.70
N GLY A 46 16.09 9.00 -19.53
CA GLY A 46 16.18 8.93 -20.99
C GLY A 46 17.46 9.52 -21.54
N GLY A 47 18.27 8.66 -22.15
CA GLY A 47 19.25 9.09 -23.15
C GLY A 47 18.53 9.28 -24.49
#